data_AF-A0A1M8A2Q9-F1
#
_entry.id   AF-A0A1M8A2Q9-F1
#
_cell.length_a   1.000
_cell.length_b   1.000
_cell.length_c   1.000
_cell.angle_alpha   90.00
_cell.angle_beta   90.00
_cell.angle_gamma   90.00
#
_symmetry.space_group_name_H-M   'P 1'
#
loop_
_entity.id
_entity.type
_entity.pdbx_description
1 polymer ?
#
loop_
_entity_poly.entity_id
_entity_poly.type
_entity_poly.pdbx_seq_one_letter_code
_entity_poly.pdbx_strand_id
1 'polypeptide(L)'
;MAAALGAQSVARAARLLLPARPAQAPSGTALRSYMVVCMAYFAHLHGTTPQPVAMMAHLARALLRHHRLARASQVLCELTHAPMLRVCAADDTLLLDTLRHGIQRLGRRSSTRWVAGPDGPAHPALALATLYDHCAEAHIALPCDALSSLIATLARSIDRSALVRMLDVLAADVVARAPAAHTSSVLAALVHAYGRAKEPQRGEQMLAHLAVRHGASMTTRALAMQHDPQHLVWLRRYTSAKYVPYDVPLHALWTKHPDVWNALVRGRILAGHVVGARIWLERYRLLTKLRDTESLAAVVGPKPTASPYLTLMHALSTSSHLRELFVHVSPAEQASLHARATDLDAPFKTTAMYDILALVREDRVIPGVSMLNLLAGFEAGCGRLARAVALATEACLLENGPANVVHRTRGATPAAAEAAHRGLRVHISTVPVLFTLCAAHARQVHGSRPGRDEWLPCEVFPASHPLASTAGSPRAVLRLCQRLVQAPAAAKYVRTKGTSVLNAALDAMLATNDWQGAWYVLQLYEQWDVEPNAWTQLTLWRRLSMLPHAPASGGHNVHALQHAGMVLEHVLQAQGLSLPSTEAALDDFVQ
;
A
#
# COMPACT_ATOMS: atom_id res chain seq x y z
N MET A 1 -27.64 12.47 27.62
CA MET A 1 -27.92 12.58 26.17
C MET A 1 -27.24 11.52 25.29
N ALA A 2 -26.36 10.65 25.81
CA ALA A 2 -25.67 9.60 25.04
C ALA A 2 -26.38 8.23 24.99
N ALA A 3 -27.64 8.14 25.45
CA ALA A 3 -28.40 6.88 25.52
C ALA A 3 -29.58 6.80 24.53
N ALA A 4 -29.73 7.77 23.61
CA ALA A 4 -30.94 7.89 22.77
C ALA A 4 -30.67 8.21 21.28
N LEU A 5 -29.46 7.98 20.78
CA LEU A 5 -29.23 7.84 19.34
C LEU A 5 -29.16 6.33 19.07
N GLY A 6 -30.26 5.79 18.57
CA GLY A 6 -30.47 4.35 18.37
C GLY A 6 -29.26 3.68 17.75
N ALA A 7 -28.87 2.53 18.31
CA ALA A 7 -27.83 1.66 17.79
C ALA A 7 -28.12 1.29 16.34
N GLN A 8 -27.65 2.10 15.39
CA GLN A 8 -27.66 1.76 13.99
C GLN A 8 -26.60 0.67 13.81
N SER A 9 -27.06 -0.57 13.66
CA SER A 9 -26.22 -1.72 13.35
C SER A 9 -25.36 -1.41 12.11
N VAL A 10 -24.07 -1.75 12.15
CA VAL A 10 -23.12 -1.54 11.05
C VAL A 10 -23.59 -2.28 9.79
N ALA A 11 -24.22 -3.43 9.94
CA ALA A 11 -24.86 -4.20 8.89
C ALA A 11 -26.13 -3.55 8.35
N ARG A 12 -26.97 -2.94 9.20
CA ARG A 12 -28.17 -2.21 8.76
C ARG A 12 -27.79 -1.01 7.91
N ALA A 13 -26.72 -0.29 8.27
CA ALA A 13 -26.14 0.76 7.44
C ALA A 13 -25.59 0.22 6.11
N ALA A 14 -24.91 -0.94 6.12
CA ALA A 14 -24.37 -1.56 4.90
C ALA A 14 -25.45 -2.12 3.95
N ARG A 15 -26.59 -2.60 4.47
CA ARG A 15 -27.69 -3.20 3.67
C ARG A 15 -28.46 -2.18 2.84
N LEU A 16 -28.56 -0.93 3.30
CA LEU A 16 -29.36 0.10 2.64
C LEU A 16 -28.70 0.70 1.38
N LEU A 17 -27.42 0.40 1.15
CA LEU A 17 -26.57 1.20 0.25
C LEU A 17 -25.74 0.37 -0.73
N LEU A 18 -25.82 -0.96 -0.61
CA LEU A 18 -25.41 -1.88 -1.67
C LEU A 18 -26.57 -1.98 -2.68
N PRO A 19 -26.28 -2.12 -4.00
CA PRO A 19 -27.31 -2.09 -5.04
C PRO A 19 -28.47 -3.04 -4.71
N ALA A 20 -29.69 -2.52 -4.87
CA ALA A 20 -30.93 -3.20 -4.50
C ALA A 20 -30.98 -4.62 -5.09
N ARG A 21 -31.21 -5.61 -4.21
CA ARG A 21 -31.43 -6.99 -4.63
C ARG A 21 -32.93 -7.24 -4.89
N PRO A 22 -33.27 -8.12 -5.84
CA PRO A 22 -34.55 -8.81 -5.80
C PRO A 22 -34.61 -9.70 -4.56
N ALA A 23 -35.76 -9.72 -3.90
CA ALA A 23 -36.02 -10.56 -2.72
C ALA A 23 -35.90 -12.04 -3.09
N GLN A 24 -35.04 -12.79 -2.40
CA GLN A 24 -35.11 -14.24 -2.35
C GLN A 24 -35.50 -14.69 -0.94
N ALA A 25 -36.42 -15.65 -0.90
CA ALA A 25 -37.11 -16.21 0.26
C ALA A 25 -36.17 -16.93 1.27
N PRO A 26 -36.65 -17.22 2.49
CA PRO A 26 -35.81 -17.50 3.67
C PRO A 26 -35.34 -18.96 3.70
N SER A 27 -34.18 -19.24 3.12
CA SER A 27 -33.47 -20.53 3.34
C SER A 27 -32.49 -20.48 4.53
N GLY A 28 -32.35 -19.33 5.19
CA GLY A 28 -31.36 -19.11 6.25
C GLY A 28 -31.78 -19.54 7.67
N THR A 29 -33.07 -19.68 7.95
CA THR A 29 -33.58 -20.01 9.31
C THR A 29 -33.32 -21.47 9.69
N ALA A 30 -33.54 -22.42 8.77
CA ALA A 30 -33.32 -23.84 9.04
C ALA A 30 -31.84 -24.18 9.32
N LEU A 31 -30.91 -23.58 8.55
CA LEU A 31 -29.48 -23.76 8.77
C LEU A 31 -29.03 -23.15 10.10
N ARG A 32 -29.54 -21.96 10.45
CA ARG A 32 -29.27 -21.29 11.72
C ARG A 32 -29.72 -22.12 12.91
N SER A 33 -30.96 -22.60 12.90
CA SER A 33 -31.50 -23.48 13.94
C SER A 33 -30.70 -24.77 14.07
N TYR A 34 -30.35 -25.41 12.95
CA TYR A 34 -29.55 -26.63 12.95
C TYR A 34 -28.17 -26.41 13.57
N MET A 35 -27.49 -25.33 13.20
CA MET A 35 -26.13 -25.04 13.69
C MET A 35 -26.11 -24.68 15.18
N VAL A 36 -27.10 -23.92 15.65
CA VAL A 36 -27.28 -23.61 17.09
C VAL A 36 -27.57 -24.88 17.88
N VAL A 37 -28.44 -25.77 17.37
CA VAL A 37 -28.73 -27.07 17.98
C VAL A 37 -27.48 -27.95 18.04
N CYS A 38 -26.68 -28.00 16.96
CA CYS A 38 -25.41 -28.74 16.97
C CYS A 38 -24.43 -28.17 18.01
N MET A 39 -24.25 -26.86 18.08
CA MET A 39 -23.38 -26.24 19.08
C MET A 39 -23.84 -26.56 20.51
N ALA A 40 -25.14 -26.47 20.80
CA ALA A 40 -25.70 -26.78 22.10
C ALA A 40 -25.59 -28.28 22.46
N TYR A 41 -25.87 -29.16 21.50
CA TYR A 41 -25.76 -30.61 21.68
C TYR A 41 -24.33 -31.05 21.97
N PHE A 42 -23.36 -30.58 21.19
CA PHE A 42 -21.96 -30.94 21.40
C PHE A 42 -21.31 -30.22 22.59
N ALA A 43 -21.86 -29.08 23.05
CA ALA A 43 -21.43 -28.46 24.31
C ALA A 43 -21.58 -29.42 25.50
N HIS A 44 -22.68 -30.16 25.53
CA HIS A 44 -22.97 -31.13 26.60
C HIS A 44 -22.05 -32.37 26.54
N LEU A 45 -21.44 -32.63 25.38
CA LEU A 45 -20.55 -33.78 25.11
C LEU A 45 -19.06 -33.38 25.05
N HIS A 46 -18.70 -32.19 25.54
CA HIS A 46 -17.34 -31.62 25.44
C HIS A 46 -16.24 -32.51 26.09
N GLY A 47 -16.61 -33.48 26.93
CA GLY A 47 -15.69 -34.47 27.51
C GLY A 47 -15.33 -35.65 26.59
N THR A 48 -16.08 -35.90 25.52
CA THR A 48 -15.96 -37.12 24.69
C THR A 48 -15.90 -36.85 23.18
N THR A 49 -16.01 -35.59 22.75
CA THR A 49 -16.06 -35.21 21.32
C THR A 49 -15.15 -34.00 21.03
N PRO A 50 -14.70 -33.82 19.77
CA PRO A 50 -13.88 -32.67 19.40
C PRO A 50 -14.61 -31.34 19.65
N GLN A 51 -13.86 -30.33 20.13
CA GLN A 51 -14.40 -29.04 20.55
C GLN A 51 -15.33 -28.43 19.48
N PRO A 52 -16.59 -28.05 19.80
CA PRO A 52 -17.57 -27.59 18.81
C PRO A 52 -17.08 -26.38 17.99
N VAL A 53 -16.37 -25.45 18.65
CA VAL A 53 -15.75 -24.28 18.02
C VAL A 53 -14.72 -24.71 16.95
N ALA A 54 -13.92 -25.73 17.22
CA ALA A 54 -12.89 -26.22 16.27
C ALA A 54 -13.51 -26.83 15.00
N MET A 55 -14.58 -27.62 15.16
CA MET A 55 -15.31 -28.23 14.06
C MET A 55 -15.92 -27.16 13.14
N MET A 56 -16.59 -26.18 13.75
CA MET A 56 -17.23 -25.06 13.05
C MET A 56 -16.19 -24.14 12.38
N ALA A 57 -15.04 -23.92 13.02
CA ALA A 57 -13.90 -23.24 12.44
C ALA A 57 -13.34 -23.96 11.21
N HIS A 58 -13.32 -25.30 11.22
CA HIS A 58 -12.88 -26.10 10.07
C HIS A 58 -13.87 -25.98 8.90
N LEU A 59 -15.17 -26.05 9.19
CA LEU A 59 -16.23 -25.87 8.19
C LEU A 59 -16.18 -24.48 7.55
N ALA A 60 -16.07 -23.41 8.34
CA ALA A 60 -15.92 -22.05 7.81
C ALA A 60 -14.68 -21.93 6.90
N ARG A 61 -13.55 -22.55 7.31
CA ARG A 61 -12.32 -22.57 6.51
C ARG A 61 -12.50 -23.32 5.18
N ALA A 62 -13.19 -24.44 5.17
CA ALA A 62 -13.49 -25.22 3.97
C ALA A 62 -14.42 -24.46 3.02
N LEU A 63 -15.52 -23.88 3.53
CA LEU A 63 -16.45 -23.07 2.75
C LEU A 63 -15.78 -21.84 2.14
N LEU A 64 -14.89 -21.19 2.90
CA LEU A 64 -14.04 -20.16 2.36
C LEU A 64 -13.18 -20.73 1.23
N ARG A 65 -12.42 -21.81 1.41
CA ARG A 65 -11.61 -22.39 0.31
C ARG A 65 -12.40 -22.65 -0.97
N HIS A 66 -13.64 -23.14 -0.88
CA HIS A 66 -14.53 -23.39 -2.02
C HIS A 66 -15.35 -22.18 -2.49
N HIS A 67 -14.96 -20.96 -2.13
CA HIS A 67 -15.62 -19.70 -2.56
C HIS A 67 -17.11 -19.56 -2.15
N ARG A 68 -17.59 -20.32 -1.16
CA ARG A 68 -18.97 -20.25 -0.65
C ARG A 68 -19.11 -19.19 0.45
N LEU A 69 -18.96 -17.92 0.07
CA LEU A 69 -18.87 -16.78 0.99
C LEU A 69 -20.10 -16.59 1.88
N ALA A 70 -21.31 -16.74 1.32
CA ALA A 70 -22.56 -16.57 2.07
C ALA A 70 -22.65 -17.55 3.24
N ARG A 71 -22.42 -18.85 2.96
CA ARG A 71 -22.44 -19.92 3.96
C ARG A 71 -21.29 -19.78 4.97
N ALA A 72 -20.09 -19.41 4.51
CA ALA A 72 -18.98 -19.15 5.41
C ALA A 72 -19.27 -18.00 6.39
N SER A 73 -19.86 -16.91 5.89
CA SER A 73 -20.26 -15.77 6.73
C SER A 73 -21.31 -16.17 7.76
N GLN A 74 -22.31 -16.96 7.36
CA GLN A 74 -23.32 -17.49 8.28
C GLN A 74 -22.68 -18.31 9.39
N VAL A 75 -21.80 -19.25 9.04
CA VAL A 75 -21.09 -20.08 10.03
C VAL A 75 -20.30 -19.24 11.03
N LEU A 76 -19.61 -18.20 10.56
CA LEU A 76 -18.86 -17.29 11.43
C LEU A 76 -19.78 -16.44 12.33
N CYS A 77 -20.97 -16.04 11.86
CA CYS A 77 -21.95 -15.33 12.67
C CYS A 77 -22.58 -16.25 13.73
N GLU A 78 -22.83 -17.52 13.42
CA GLU A 78 -23.35 -18.46 14.42
C GLU A 78 -22.31 -18.74 15.51
N LEU A 79 -21.02 -18.80 15.16
CA LEU A 79 -19.94 -18.96 16.14
C LEU A 79 -19.93 -17.89 17.24
N THR A 80 -20.48 -16.70 17.00
CA THR A 80 -20.57 -15.66 18.05
C THR A 80 -21.57 -16.01 19.16
N HIS A 81 -22.47 -16.99 18.96
CA HIS A 81 -23.42 -17.44 19.98
C HIS A 81 -22.82 -18.49 20.92
N ALA A 82 -21.63 -19.04 20.61
CA ALA A 82 -20.98 -20.08 21.41
C ALA A 82 -20.82 -19.70 22.90
N PRO A 83 -20.46 -18.44 23.26
CA PRO A 83 -20.40 -18.04 24.66
C PRO A 83 -21.74 -18.06 25.38
N MET A 84 -22.81 -17.59 24.71
CA MET A 84 -24.17 -17.60 25.29
C MET A 84 -24.67 -19.04 25.54
N LEU A 85 -24.25 -19.98 24.70
CA LEU A 85 -24.56 -21.40 24.83
C LEU A 85 -23.64 -22.15 25.81
N ARG A 86 -22.75 -21.44 26.53
CA ARG A 86 -21.78 -22.01 27.48
C ARG A 86 -20.81 -23.03 26.85
N VAL A 87 -20.57 -22.93 25.54
CA VAL A 87 -19.60 -23.77 24.82
C VAL A 87 -18.17 -23.34 25.13
N CYS A 88 -17.92 -22.04 25.22
CA CYS A 88 -16.64 -21.43 25.54
C CYS A 88 -16.84 -20.06 26.21
N ALA A 89 -15.78 -19.43 26.71
CA ALA A 89 -15.85 -18.04 27.16
C ALA A 89 -15.82 -17.06 25.98
N ALA A 90 -16.28 -15.82 26.17
CA ALA A 90 -16.26 -14.80 25.11
C ALA A 90 -14.84 -14.35 24.71
N ASP A 91 -13.88 -14.54 25.61
CA ASP A 91 -12.44 -14.30 25.44
C ASP A 91 -11.66 -15.58 25.09
N ASP A 92 -12.34 -16.68 24.76
CA ASP A 92 -11.71 -17.94 24.37
C ASP A 92 -10.79 -17.75 23.15
N THR A 93 -9.56 -18.24 23.29
CA THR A 93 -8.49 -18.02 22.29
C THR A 93 -8.81 -18.67 20.96
N LEU A 94 -9.44 -19.85 20.94
CA LEU A 94 -9.79 -20.56 19.72
C LEU A 94 -10.93 -19.84 18.98
N LEU A 95 -11.91 -19.32 19.70
CA LEU A 95 -12.99 -18.50 19.14
C LEU A 95 -12.44 -17.23 18.49
N LEU A 96 -11.64 -16.45 19.23
CA LEU A 96 -11.06 -15.20 18.76
C LEU A 96 -10.13 -15.43 17.55
N ASP A 97 -9.31 -16.48 17.59
CA ASP A 97 -8.45 -16.86 16.47
C ASP A 97 -9.27 -17.25 15.24
N THR A 98 -10.35 -18.00 15.41
CA THR A 98 -11.23 -18.39 14.31
C THR A 98 -11.86 -17.17 13.64
N LEU A 99 -12.41 -16.26 14.43
CA LEU A 99 -13.01 -15.01 13.94
C LEU A 99 -11.96 -14.14 13.23
N ARG A 100 -10.76 -14.00 13.81
CA ARG A 100 -9.61 -13.30 13.20
C ARG A 100 -9.29 -13.86 11.82
N HIS A 101 -9.09 -15.17 11.70
CA HIS A 101 -8.77 -15.81 10.42
C HIS A 101 -9.90 -15.70 9.40
N GLY A 102 -11.16 -15.81 9.86
CA GLY A 102 -12.35 -15.61 9.04
C GLY A 102 -12.39 -14.20 8.43
N ILE A 103 -12.24 -13.17 9.28
CA ILE A 103 -12.22 -11.76 8.85
C ILE A 103 -11.09 -11.51 7.85
N GLN A 104 -9.87 -11.97 8.14
CA GLN A 104 -8.72 -11.77 7.25
C GLN A 104 -8.95 -12.44 5.88
N ARG A 105 -9.54 -13.63 5.84
CA ARG A 105 -9.84 -14.34 4.58
C ARG A 105 -10.97 -13.67 3.79
N LEU A 106 -12.02 -13.21 4.45
CA LEU A 106 -13.08 -12.44 3.82
C LEU A 106 -12.53 -11.11 3.26
N GLY A 107 -11.67 -10.43 4.01
CA GLY A 107 -11.05 -9.16 3.61
C GLY A 107 -10.07 -9.26 2.43
N ARG A 108 -9.40 -10.40 2.25
CA ARG A 108 -8.54 -10.65 1.07
C ARG A 108 -9.32 -10.82 -0.24
N ARG A 109 -10.61 -11.13 -0.17
CA ARG A 109 -11.46 -11.43 -1.34
C ARG A 109 -12.26 -10.24 -1.86
N SER A 110 -12.15 -9.09 -1.21
CA SER A 110 -12.79 -7.85 -1.66
C SER A 110 -12.07 -7.20 -2.85
N SER A 111 -10.94 -7.75 -3.32
CA SER A 111 -10.15 -7.24 -4.44
C SER A 111 -10.43 -7.94 -5.78
N THR A 112 -11.10 -9.08 -5.79
CA THR A 112 -11.39 -9.85 -7.02
C THR A 112 -12.74 -9.44 -7.59
N ARG A 113 -12.85 -9.28 -8.92
CA ARG A 113 -14.11 -9.03 -9.63
C ARG A 113 -15.19 -9.99 -9.12
N TRP A 114 -16.30 -9.40 -8.68
CA TRP A 114 -17.32 -10.11 -7.91
C TRP A 114 -18.21 -10.91 -8.86
N VAL A 115 -18.07 -12.24 -8.88
CA VAL A 115 -18.92 -13.16 -9.67
C VAL A 115 -19.96 -13.75 -8.73
N ALA A 116 -21.24 -13.69 -9.11
CA ALA A 116 -22.32 -14.26 -8.33
C ALA A 116 -22.17 -15.79 -8.24
N GLY A 117 -21.98 -16.30 -7.03
CA GLY A 117 -21.99 -17.75 -6.78
C GLY A 117 -23.42 -18.32 -6.72
N PRO A 118 -23.57 -19.65 -6.81
CA PRO A 118 -24.87 -20.34 -6.85
C PRO A 118 -25.71 -20.19 -5.57
N ASP A 119 -25.09 -19.79 -4.44
CA ASP A 119 -25.77 -19.56 -3.15
C ASP A 119 -26.22 -18.10 -2.94
N GLY A 120 -26.19 -17.27 -3.99
CA GLY A 120 -26.59 -15.86 -3.97
C GLY A 120 -25.48 -14.88 -3.55
N PRO A 121 -25.66 -13.56 -3.76
CA PRO A 121 -24.50 -12.68 -3.88
C PRO A 121 -23.92 -12.05 -2.59
N ALA A 122 -23.29 -12.82 -1.69
CA ALA A 122 -22.73 -12.23 -0.45
C ALA A 122 -21.54 -11.30 -0.71
N HIS A 123 -21.76 -9.98 -0.56
CA HIS A 123 -20.70 -8.97 -0.65
C HIS A 123 -19.78 -9.06 0.60
N PRO A 124 -18.44 -9.20 0.44
CA PRO A 124 -17.53 -9.37 1.58
C PRO A 124 -17.63 -8.27 2.64
N ALA A 125 -17.86 -7.02 2.23
CA ALA A 125 -18.00 -5.91 3.18
C ALA A 125 -19.27 -6.02 4.03
N LEU A 126 -20.36 -6.55 3.47
CA LEU A 126 -21.61 -6.78 4.20
C LEU A 126 -21.47 -7.96 5.17
N ALA A 127 -20.84 -9.05 4.73
CA ALA A 127 -20.54 -10.21 5.57
C ALA A 127 -19.70 -9.80 6.79
N LEU A 128 -18.67 -8.98 6.56
CA LEU A 128 -17.81 -8.41 7.58
C LEU A 128 -18.55 -7.47 8.55
N ALA A 129 -19.37 -6.55 8.04
CA ALA A 129 -20.22 -5.68 8.86
C ALA A 129 -21.22 -6.47 9.72
N THR A 130 -21.82 -7.51 9.15
CA THR A 130 -22.75 -8.41 9.87
C THR A 130 -22.04 -9.16 10.98
N LEU A 131 -20.85 -9.70 10.70
CA LEU A 131 -20.06 -10.40 11.70
C LEU A 131 -19.66 -9.47 12.85
N TYR A 132 -19.30 -8.22 12.55
CA TYR A 132 -19.00 -7.22 13.57
C TYR A 132 -20.19 -6.96 14.50
N ASP A 133 -21.39 -6.75 13.94
CA ASP A 133 -22.61 -6.55 14.73
C ASP A 133 -22.89 -7.77 15.63
N HIS A 134 -22.75 -8.99 15.11
CA HIS A 134 -22.95 -10.21 15.89
C HIS A 134 -21.92 -10.36 17.01
N CYS A 135 -20.66 -9.95 16.79
CA CYS A 135 -19.66 -9.92 17.85
C CYS A 135 -20.00 -8.85 18.91
N ALA A 136 -20.46 -7.67 18.50
CA ALA A 136 -20.85 -6.60 19.42
C ALA A 136 -22.06 -7.01 20.28
N GLU A 137 -23.09 -7.62 19.67
CA GLU A 137 -24.27 -8.18 20.36
C GLU A 137 -23.88 -9.28 21.35
N ALA A 138 -22.93 -10.14 20.99
CA ALA A 138 -22.43 -11.21 21.86
C ALA A 138 -21.37 -10.76 22.88
N HIS A 139 -21.08 -9.45 22.98
CA HIS A 139 -20.02 -8.88 23.81
C HIS A 139 -18.61 -9.47 23.57
N ILE A 140 -18.33 -9.89 22.33
CA ILE A 140 -17.03 -10.40 21.90
C ILE A 140 -16.17 -9.25 21.38
N ALA A 141 -15.11 -8.92 22.12
CA ALA A 141 -14.15 -7.89 21.72
C ALA A 141 -13.19 -8.45 20.64
N LEU A 142 -13.43 -8.10 19.37
CA LEU A 142 -12.54 -8.52 18.28
C LEU A 142 -11.10 -7.98 18.49
N PRO A 143 -10.07 -8.80 18.23
CA PRO A 143 -8.67 -8.38 18.25
C PRO A 143 -8.39 -7.18 17.31
N CYS A 144 -7.45 -6.32 17.69
CA CYS A 144 -7.13 -5.08 16.96
C CYS A 144 -6.69 -5.32 15.50
N ASP A 145 -6.00 -6.43 15.22
CA ASP A 145 -5.56 -6.80 13.88
C ASP A 145 -6.71 -7.27 12.98
N ALA A 146 -7.69 -7.97 13.56
CA ALA A 146 -8.94 -8.32 12.89
C ALA A 146 -9.77 -7.05 12.61
N LEU A 147 -9.89 -6.16 13.58
CA LEU A 147 -10.65 -4.91 13.45
C LEU A 147 -10.02 -3.94 12.43
N SER A 148 -8.70 -3.78 12.42
CA SER A 148 -8.02 -2.97 11.40
C SER A 148 -8.18 -3.56 9.99
N SER A 149 -8.15 -4.89 9.85
CA SER A 149 -8.43 -5.58 8.57
C SER A 149 -9.88 -5.41 8.11
N LEU A 150 -10.83 -5.45 9.04
CA LEU A 150 -12.24 -5.14 8.80
C LEU A 150 -12.37 -3.73 8.21
N ILE A 151 -11.89 -2.72 8.93
CA ILE A 151 -11.96 -1.30 8.55
C ILE A 151 -11.33 -1.07 7.17
N ALA A 152 -10.13 -1.60 6.92
CA ALA A 152 -9.45 -1.46 5.64
C ALA A 152 -10.23 -2.12 4.47
N THR A 153 -10.98 -3.17 4.75
CA THR A 153 -11.83 -3.83 3.75
C THR A 153 -13.08 -3.01 3.47
N LEU A 154 -13.79 -2.57 4.52
CA LEU A 154 -14.96 -1.71 4.41
C LEU A 154 -14.63 -0.45 3.61
N ALA A 155 -13.51 0.20 3.93
CA ALA A 155 -13.07 1.41 3.26
C ALA A 155 -12.83 1.23 1.76
N ARG A 156 -12.44 0.03 1.30
CA ARG A 156 -12.18 -0.26 -0.11
C ARG A 156 -13.44 -0.51 -0.92
N SER A 157 -14.51 -0.99 -0.29
CA SER A 157 -15.62 -1.64 -0.98
C SER A 157 -16.99 -0.98 -0.75
N ILE A 158 -17.06 0.07 0.06
CA ILE A 158 -18.31 0.75 0.41
C ILE A 158 -18.26 2.20 -0.11
N ASP A 159 -19.43 2.73 -0.49
CA ASP A 159 -19.55 4.13 -0.92
C ASP A 159 -19.22 5.11 0.22
N ARG A 160 -18.91 6.35 -0.16
CA ARG A 160 -18.48 7.39 0.78
C ARG A 160 -19.46 7.61 1.93
N SER A 161 -20.76 7.71 1.65
CA SER A 161 -21.76 8.12 2.62
C SER A 161 -22.07 7.01 3.64
N ALA A 162 -22.14 5.76 3.16
CA ALA A 162 -22.28 4.57 3.99
C ALA A 162 -21.06 4.37 4.89
N LEU A 163 -19.87 4.54 4.30
CA LEU A 163 -18.61 4.33 5.00
C LEU A 163 -18.49 5.25 6.21
N VAL A 164 -18.82 6.55 6.08
CA VAL A 164 -18.78 7.50 7.21
C VAL A 164 -19.63 7.03 8.38
N ARG A 165 -20.91 6.67 8.14
CA ARG A 165 -21.81 6.20 9.21
C ARG A 165 -21.26 4.96 9.93
N MET A 166 -20.73 4.01 9.16
CA MET A 166 -20.14 2.80 9.72
C MET A 166 -18.88 3.09 10.54
N LEU A 167 -18.03 4.01 10.04
CA LEU A 167 -16.84 4.44 10.76
C LEU A 167 -17.19 5.18 12.05
N ASP A 168 -18.26 5.98 12.09
CA ASP A 168 -18.69 6.68 13.31
C ASP A 168 -19.05 5.66 14.41
N VAL A 169 -19.78 4.59 14.07
CA VAL A 169 -20.13 3.51 15.00
C VAL A 169 -18.88 2.77 15.49
N LEU A 170 -18.00 2.38 14.56
CA LEU A 170 -16.73 1.70 14.89
C LEU A 170 -15.82 2.59 15.76
N ALA A 171 -15.75 3.88 15.46
CA ALA A 171 -14.96 4.84 16.20
C ALA A 171 -15.49 5.04 17.62
N ALA A 172 -16.81 5.17 17.80
CA ALA A 172 -17.42 5.29 19.11
C ALA A 172 -17.11 4.07 19.99
N ASP A 173 -17.22 2.85 19.44
CA ASP A 173 -16.86 1.62 20.14
C ASP A 173 -15.36 1.56 20.48
N VAL A 174 -14.47 1.87 19.54
CA VAL A 174 -13.02 1.89 19.78
C VAL A 174 -12.63 2.90 20.86
N VAL A 175 -13.25 4.08 20.89
CA VAL A 175 -13.00 5.08 21.95
C VAL A 175 -13.60 4.63 23.29
N ALA A 176 -14.66 3.83 23.29
CA ALA A 176 -15.26 3.27 24.50
C ALA A 176 -14.37 2.22 25.19
N ARG A 177 -13.63 1.42 24.41
CA ARG A 177 -12.79 0.32 24.87
C ARG A 177 -11.56 0.78 25.66
N ALA A 178 -11.11 -0.07 26.58
CA ALA A 178 -9.80 0.10 27.22
C ALA A 178 -8.69 -0.07 26.17
N PRO A 179 -7.63 0.75 26.18
CA PRO A 179 -6.53 0.61 25.23
C PRO A 179 -5.84 -0.75 25.37
N ALA A 180 -5.75 -1.49 24.27
CA ALA A 180 -5.09 -2.79 24.18
C ALA A 180 -3.78 -2.72 23.39
N ALA A 181 -3.01 -3.81 23.40
CA ALA A 181 -1.90 -3.99 22.48
C ALA A 181 -2.38 -3.82 21.03
N HIS A 182 -1.61 -3.09 20.21
CA HIS A 182 -1.92 -2.78 18.80
C HIS A 182 -3.14 -1.88 18.54
N THR A 183 -3.70 -1.19 19.54
CA THR A 183 -4.76 -0.17 19.33
C THR A 183 -4.39 0.85 18.25
N SER A 184 -3.11 1.23 18.15
CA SER A 184 -2.60 2.13 17.11
C SER A 184 -2.86 1.68 15.68
N SER A 185 -2.90 0.37 15.41
CA SER A 185 -3.23 -0.17 14.08
C SER A 185 -4.69 0.10 13.70
N VAL A 186 -5.60 0.03 14.68
CA VAL A 186 -7.02 0.35 14.50
C VAL A 186 -7.20 1.86 14.31
N LEU A 187 -6.52 2.68 15.12
CA LEU A 187 -6.55 4.14 14.99
C LEU A 187 -6.05 4.57 13.60
N ALA A 188 -4.91 4.02 13.15
CA ALA A 188 -4.39 4.29 11.82
C ALA A 188 -5.37 3.85 10.71
N ALA A 189 -6.02 2.69 10.86
CA ALA A 189 -7.03 2.21 9.91
C ALA A 189 -8.26 3.12 9.86
N LEU A 190 -8.78 3.58 11.00
CA LEU A 190 -9.93 4.50 11.07
C LEU A 190 -9.59 5.85 10.44
N VAL A 191 -8.48 6.48 10.83
CA VAL A 191 -8.03 7.75 10.26
C VAL A 191 -7.87 7.64 8.74
N HIS A 192 -7.25 6.56 8.27
CA HIS A 192 -7.11 6.30 6.84
C HIS A 192 -8.45 6.12 6.14
N ALA A 193 -9.38 5.38 6.74
CA ALA A 193 -10.71 5.13 6.19
C ALA A 193 -11.56 6.41 6.12
N TYR A 194 -11.51 7.28 7.13
CA TYR A 194 -12.15 8.60 7.09
C TYR A 194 -11.58 9.48 5.98
N GLY A 195 -10.26 9.46 5.77
CA GLY A 195 -9.63 10.14 4.64
C GLY A 195 -10.09 9.60 3.28
N ARG A 196 -10.25 8.28 3.15
CA ARG A 196 -10.82 7.65 1.95
C ARG A 196 -12.29 8.03 1.73
N ALA A 197 -13.04 8.19 2.82
CA ALA A 197 -14.38 8.74 2.83
C ALA A 197 -14.41 10.27 2.63
N LYS A 198 -13.28 10.90 2.34
CA LYS A 198 -13.12 12.36 2.14
C LYS A 198 -13.61 13.21 3.34
N GLU A 199 -13.64 12.63 4.54
CA GLU A 199 -13.99 13.29 5.81
C GLU A 199 -12.84 13.18 6.84
N PRO A 200 -11.60 13.60 6.50
CA PRO A 200 -10.44 13.39 7.38
C PRO A 200 -10.58 14.08 8.75
N GLN A 201 -11.34 15.18 8.83
CA GLN A 201 -11.63 15.90 10.06
C GLN A 201 -12.29 15.01 11.12
N ARG A 202 -13.16 14.06 10.72
CA ARG A 202 -13.82 13.15 11.66
C ARG A 202 -12.82 12.19 12.32
N GLY A 203 -11.85 11.70 11.56
CA GLY A 203 -10.75 10.89 12.11
C GLY A 203 -9.89 11.68 13.11
N GLU A 204 -9.65 12.97 12.83
CA GLU A 204 -8.92 13.85 13.75
C GLU A 204 -9.74 14.15 15.03
N GLN A 205 -11.05 14.40 14.90
CA GLN A 205 -11.96 14.59 16.02
C GLN A 205 -12.06 13.33 16.90
N MET A 206 -12.11 12.14 16.30
CA MET A 206 -12.06 10.88 17.03
C MET A 206 -10.78 10.77 17.86
N LEU A 207 -9.61 11.06 17.27
CA LEU A 207 -8.34 11.05 18.02
C LEU A 207 -8.33 12.10 19.14
N ALA A 208 -8.92 13.28 18.90
CA ALA A 208 -9.02 14.31 19.92
C ALA A 208 -9.90 13.88 21.08
N HIS A 209 -11.06 13.29 20.80
CA HIS A 209 -11.95 12.76 21.83
C HIS A 209 -11.27 11.65 22.66
N LEU A 210 -10.55 10.74 22.00
CA LEU A 210 -9.75 9.70 22.67
C LEU A 210 -8.67 10.34 23.57
N ALA A 211 -7.91 11.30 23.05
CA ALA A 211 -6.82 11.93 23.80
C ALA A 211 -7.35 12.68 25.05
N VAL A 212 -8.42 13.47 24.89
CA VAL A 212 -9.04 14.22 26.00
C VAL A 212 -9.61 13.26 27.05
N ARG A 213 -10.26 12.17 26.63
CA ARG A 213 -10.76 11.14 27.56
C ARG A 213 -9.66 10.54 28.43
N HIS A 214 -8.44 10.47 27.92
CA HIS A 214 -7.27 9.99 28.65
C HIS A 214 -6.43 11.13 29.29
N GLY A 215 -7.01 12.32 29.45
CA GLY A 215 -6.42 13.43 30.21
C GLY A 215 -5.44 14.31 29.43
N ALA A 216 -5.34 14.18 28.10
CA ALA A 216 -4.47 15.04 27.31
C ALA A 216 -5.07 16.43 27.08
N SER A 217 -4.29 17.47 27.38
CA SER A 217 -4.63 18.88 27.13
C SER A 217 -3.64 19.60 26.22
N MET A 218 -2.39 19.12 26.17
CA MET A 218 -1.32 19.72 25.36
C MET A 218 -1.56 19.46 23.87
N THR A 219 -1.34 20.48 23.02
CA THR A 219 -1.51 20.39 21.56
C THR A 219 -0.21 20.76 20.83
N THR A 220 -0.15 20.54 19.51
CA THR A 220 1.03 20.92 18.73
C THR A 220 1.22 22.43 18.66
N ARG A 221 0.12 23.20 18.64
CA ARG A 221 0.18 24.66 18.69
C ARG A 221 0.70 25.16 20.02
N ALA A 222 0.22 24.61 21.14
CA ALA A 222 0.70 24.97 22.46
C ALA A 222 2.21 24.68 22.60
N LEU A 223 2.64 23.52 22.11
CA LEU A 223 4.05 23.14 22.10
C LEU A 223 4.91 24.07 21.22
N ALA A 224 4.44 24.41 20.02
CA ALA A 224 5.12 25.34 19.14
C ALA A 224 5.22 26.75 19.76
N MET A 225 4.21 27.23 20.49
CA MET A 225 4.28 28.51 21.20
C MET A 225 5.43 28.54 22.23
N GLN A 226 5.71 27.40 22.86
CA GLN A 226 6.72 27.29 23.91
C GLN A 226 8.14 27.13 23.35
N HIS A 227 8.31 26.37 22.26
CA HIS A 227 9.64 25.94 21.81
C HIS A 227 10.02 26.35 20.38
N ASP A 228 9.06 26.66 19.51
CA ASP A 228 9.31 27.09 18.13
C ASP A 228 8.21 28.03 17.60
N PRO A 229 8.21 29.32 18.01
CA PRO A 229 7.21 30.29 17.56
C PRO A 229 7.23 30.52 16.05
N GLN A 230 8.37 30.28 15.38
CA GLN A 230 8.50 30.45 13.93
C GLN A 230 7.64 29.43 13.17
N HIS A 231 7.48 28.23 13.72
CA HIS A 231 6.55 27.22 13.20
C HIS A 231 5.11 27.75 13.05
N LEU A 232 4.65 28.57 14.01
CA LEU A 232 3.30 29.14 13.97
C LEU A 232 3.17 30.25 12.92
N VAL A 233 4.22 31.03 12.71
CA VAL A 233 4.27 32.04 11.64
C VAL A 233 4.23 31.34 10.28
N TRP A 234 4.97 30.24 10.13
CA TRP A 234 4.95 29.42 8.92
C TRP A 234 3.54 28.86 8.65
N LEU A 235 2.86 28.29 9.65
CA LEU A 235 1.50 27.76 9.51
C LEU A 235 0.49 28.80 9.01
N ARG A 236 0.59 30.05 9.47
CA ARG A 236 -0.31 31.14 9.04
C ARG A 236 -0.22 31.44 7.54
N ARG A 237 0.91 31.13 6.90
CA ARG A 237 1.15 31.39 5.46
C ARG A 237 0.33 30.48 4.52
N TYR A 238 -0.25 29.38 5.01
CA TYR A 238 -0.98 28.39 4.21
C TYR A 238 -2.51 28.45 4.37
N THR A 239 -3.04 29.54 4.95
CA THR A 239 -4.38 29.51 5.54
C THR A 239 -5.50 29.94 4.58
N SER A 240 -6.27 28.95 4.13
CA SER A 240 -7.74 29.02 4.16
C SER A 240 -8.24 28.07 5.24
N ALA A 241 -9.25 28.48 6.01
CA ALA A 241 -9.78 27.72 7.16
C ALA A 241 -10.19 26.27 6.81
N LYS A 242 -10.52 26.01 5.54
CA LYS A 242 -10.92 24.68 5.04
C LYS A 242 -9.79 23.63 5.11
N TYR A 243 -8.53 24.05 5.01
CA TYR A 243 -7.38 23.13 4.84
C TYR A 243 -6.58 22.90 6.11
N VAL A 244 -6.81 23.71 7.15
CA VAL A 244 -6.11 23.59 8.43
C VAL A 244 -6.63 22.36 9.19
N PRO A 245 -5.77 21.38 9.50
CA PRO A 245 -6.17 20.22 10.29
C PRO A 245 -6.49 20.56 11.74
N TYR A 246 -7.40 19.80 12.34
CA TYR A 246 -7.71 19.92 13.76
C TYR A 246 -6.44 19.73 14.59
N ASP A 247 -6.22 20.59 15.58
CA ASP A 247 -5.05 20.48 16.45
C ASP A 247 -5.34 19.48 17.57
N VAL A 248 -5.05 18.21 17.28
CA VAL A 248 -5.38 17.07 18.15
C VAL A 248 -4.50 17.10 19.40
N PRO A 249 -5.09 16.99 20.61
CA PRO A 249 -4.32 16.84 21.84
C PRO A 249 -3.35 15.64 21.81
N LEU A 250 -2.15 15.88 22.29
CA LEU A 250 -1.02 14.97 22.22
C LEU A 250 -1.10 13.96 23.37
N HIS A 251 -1.29 12.68 23.01
CA HIS A 251 -1.35 11.58 23.98
C HIS A 251 -0.60 10.36 23.46
N ALA A 252 0.13 9.68 24.36
CA ALA A 252 0.98 8.53 24.03
C ALA A 252 0.24 7.35 23.38
N LEU A 253 -1.09 7.27 23.49
CA LEU A 253 -1.90 6.25 22.80
C LEU A 253 -1.81 6.33 21.28
N TRP A 254 -1.54 7.51 20.71
CA TRP A 254 -1.44 7.69 19.27
C TRP A 254 -0.15 8.39 18.85
N THR A 255 0.36 9.35 19.63
CA THR A 255 1.53 10.16 19.24
C THR A 255 2.82 9.37 19.15
N LYS A 256 3.00 8.32 19.97
CA LYS A 256 4.21 7.48 19.94
C LYS A 256 4.31 6.59 18.69
N HIS A 257 3.22 6.46 17.92
CA HIS A 257 3.09 5.50 16.84
C HIS A 257 3.21 6.18 15.46
N PRO A 258 4.31 5.98 14.72
CA PRO A 258 4.51 6.60 13.40
C PRO A 258 3.42 6.22 12.38
N ASP A 259 2.82 5.05 12.51
CA ASP A 259 1.75 4.59 11.61
C ASP A 259 0.51 5.47 11.66
N VAL A 260 0.18 6.04 12.84
CA VAL A 260 -0.95 6.97 12.98
C VAL A 260 -0.62 8.32 12.33
N TRP A 261 0.59 8.83 12.51
CA TRP A 261 1.07 10.04 11.82
C TRP A 261 1.04 9.86 10.30
N ASN A 262 1.53 8.72 9.82
CA ASN A 262 1.46 8.37 8.41
C ASN A 262 0.01 8.29 7.91
N ALA A 263 -0.91 7.75 8.71
CA ALA A 263 -2.33 7.70 8.39
C ALA A 263 -2.99 9.10 8.34
N LEU A 264 -2.60 10.03 9.21
CA LEU A 264 -3.09 11.42 9.20
C LEU A 264 -2.68 12.15 7.91
N VAL A 265 -1.40 12.06 7.54
CA VAL A 265 -0.88 12.61 6.27
C VAL A 265 -1.60 11.95 5.09
N ARG A 266 -1.66 10.61 5.07
CA ARG A 266 -2.31 9.85 3.99
C ARG A 266 -3.80 10.12 3.87
N GLY A 267 -4.50 10.26 5.00
CA GLY A 267 -5.93 10.51 5.04
C GLY A 267 -6.27 11.86 4.43
N ARG A 268 -5.47 12.89 4.69
CA ARG A 268 -5.58 14.21 4.04
C ARG A 268 -5.29 14.16 2.55
N ILE A 269 -4.25 13.44 2.12
CA ILE A 269 -3.97 13.23 0.68
C ILE A 269 -5.16 12.53 0.00
N LEU A 270 -5.70 11.47 0.60
CA LEU A 270 -6.87 10.78 0.07
C LEU A 270 -8.10 11.68 -0.02
N ALA A 271 -8.24 12.64 0.89
CA ALA A 271 -9.29 13.66 0.84
C ALA A 271 -9.09 14.68 -0.29
N GLY A 272 -7.89 14.78 -0.87
CA GLY A 272 -7.50 15.85 -1.80
C GLY A 272 -7.20 17.15 -1.05
N HIS A 273 -6.60 17.05 0.15
CA HIS A 273 -6.18 18.16 1.00
C HIS A 273 -4.66 18.09 1.26
N VAL A 274 -3.83 18.27 0.23
CA VAL A 274 -2.36 18.12 0.29
C VAL A 274 -1.73 19.12 1.23
N VAL A 275 -2.27 20.34 1.31
CA VAL A 275 -1.82 21.36 2.28
C VAL A 275 -2.02 20.87 3.72
N GLY A 276 -3.19 20.30 4.00
CA GLY A 276 -3.47 19.69 5.32
C GLY A 276 -2.55 18.51 5.62
N ALA A 277 -2.19 17.72 4.61
CA ALA A 277 -1.22 16.63 4.76
C ALA A 277 0.18 17.16 5.10
N ARG A 278 0.60 18.26 4.47
CA ARG A 278 1.87 18.94 4.78
C ARG A 278 1.88 19.52 6.19
N ILE A 279 0.79 20.13 6.65
CA ILE A 279 0.67 20.62 8.02
C ILE A 279 0.85 19.47 9.03
N TRP A 280 0.25 18.30 8.78
CA TRP A 280 0.47 17.12 9.62
C TRP A 280 1.91 16.61 9.60
N LEU A 281 2.59 16.68 8.44
CA LEU A 281 4.02 16.35 8.36
C LEU A 281 4.85 17.30 9.21
N GLU A 282 4.61 18.61 9.12
CA GLU A 282 5.36 19.60 9.91
C GLU A 282 5.12 19.45 11.41
N ARG A 283 3.89 19.10 11.83
CA ARG A 283 3.60 18.73 13.22
C ARG A 283 4.37 17.48 13.67
N TYR A 284 4.48 16.48 12.81
CA TYR A 284 5.31 15.30 13.07
C TYR A 284 6.78 15.69 13.25
N ARG A 285 7.31 16.54 12.36
CA ARG A 285 8.69 17.06 12.43
C ARG A 285 8.96 17.78 13.74
N LEU A 286 8.06 18.68 14.15
CA LEU A 286 8.14 19.41 15.42
C LEU A 286 8.30 18.45 16.61
N LEU A 287 7.44 17.43 16.73
CA LEU A 287 7.53 16.46 17.82
C LEU A 287 8.80 15.60 17.75
N THR A 288 9.26 15.24 16.55
CA THR A 288 10.50 14.45 16.43
C THR A 288 11.74 15.25 16.83
N LYS A 289 11.78 16.56 16.53
CA LYS A 289 12.90 17.45 16.90
C LYS A 289 12.95 17.70 18.40
N LEU A 290 11.79 17.81 19.04
CA LEU A 290 11.70 18.12 20.46
C LEU A 290 11.79 16.88 21.37
N ARG A 291 11.74 15.66 20.82
CA ARG A 291 11.72 14.39 21.58
C ARG A 291 12.84 14.28 22.64
N ASP A 292 14.02 14.81 22.35
CA ASP A 292 15.19 14.70 23.22
C ASP A 292 15.33 15.88 24.20
N THR A 293 14.36 16.80 24.22
CA THR A 293 14.35 17.93 25.18
C THR A 293 13.64 17.53 26.48
N GLU A 294 14.28 17.78 27.62
CA GLU A 294 13.79 17.41 28.97
C GLU A 294 12.41 18.03 29.32
N SER A 295 12.02 19.11 28.64
CA SER A 295 10.75 19.82 28.87
C SER A 295 9.48 19.05 28.47
N LEU A 296 9.62 17.92 27.78
CA LEU A 296 8.52 17.16 27.19
C LEU A 296 8.08 15.92 27.98
N ALA A 297 8.44 15.80 29.26
CA ALA A 297 8.18 14.63 30.10
C ALA A 297 6.72 14.07 30.03
N ALA A 298 5.73 14.92 29.72
CA ALA A 298 4.33 14.54 29.55
C ALA A 298 3.92 14.04 28.15
N VAL A 299 4.69 14.30 27.09
CA VAL A 299 4.34 13.99 25.70
C VAL A 299 5.37 13.05 25.07
N VAL A 300 4.95 11.82 24.78
CA VAL A 300 5.79 10.84 24.09
C VAL A 300 5.73 11.07 22.58
N GLY A 301 6.81 11.61 22.02
CA GLY A 301 6.98 11.80 20.57
C GLY A 301 7.12 10.48 19.80
N PRO A 302 6.84 10.47 18.49
CA PRO A 302 6.99 9.27 17.66
C PRO A 302 8.46 8.94 17.44
N LYS A 303 8.74 7.65 17.15
CA LYS A 303 10.04 7.27 16.59
C LYS A 303 10.20 7.94 15.21
N PRO A 304 11.34 8.62 14.92
CA PRO A 304 11.60 9.19 13.61
C PRO A 304 11.64 8.09 12.52
N THR A 305 10.84 8.24 11.47
CA THR A 305 10.74 7.31 10.35
C THR A 305 10.47 8.06 9.05
N ALA A 306 10.92 7.52 7.91
CA ALA A 306 10.70 8.14 6.61
C ALA A 306 9.25 8.01 6.08
N SER A 307 8.38 7.24 6.75
CA SER A 307 7.06 6.89 6.21
C SER A 307 6.14 8.11 5.96
N PRO A 308 5.97 9.06 6.92
CA PRO A 308 5.13 10.23 6.67
C PRO A 308 5.63 11.10 5.51
N TYR A 309 6.96 11.27 5.40
CA TYR A 309 7.60 11.99 4.29
C TYR A 309 7.37 11.28 2.96
N LEU A 310 7.57 9.96 2.90
CA LEU A 310 7.35 9.16 1.69
C LEU A 310 5.90 9.27 1.21
N THR A 311 4.95 9.23 2.13
CA THR A 311 3.53 9.39 1.81
C THR A 311 3.24 10.74 1.16
N LEU A 312 3.82 11.84 1.67
CA LEU A 312 3.68 13.15 1.04
C LEU A 312 4.41 13.22 -0.31
N MET A 313 5.64 12.70 -0.39
CA MET A 313 6.40 12.64 -1.64
C MET A 313 5.64 11.89 -2.74
N HIS A 314 5.00 10.77 -2.42
CA HIS A 314 4.15 10.04 -3.36
C HIS A 314 2.91 10.83 -3.76
N ALA A 315 2.36 11.71 -2.92
CA ALA A 315 1.27 12.60 -3.34
C ALA A 315 1.77 13.61 -4.39
N LEU A 316 2.94 14.20 -4.17
CA LEU A 316 3.57 15.15 -5.10
C LEU A 316 3.98 14.50 -6.42
N SER A 317 4.09 13.17 -6.47
CA SER A 317 4.26 12.42 -7.71
C SER A 317 2.99 12.40 -8.60
N THR A 318 1.90 13.06 -8.21
CA THR A 318 0.68 13.19 -9.03
C THR A 318 0.37 14.65 -9.36
N SER A 319 0.02 14.93 -10.61
CA SER A 319 -0.17 16.32 -11.09
C SER A 319 -1.35 17.03 -10.41
N SER A 320 -2.40 16.31 -10.02
CA SER A 320 -3.56 16.89 -9.32
C SER A 320 -3.17 17.47 -7.96
N HIS A 321 -2.45 16.69 -7.14
CA HIS A 321 -2.00 17.10 -5.82
C HIS A 321 -0.92 18.19 -5.88
N LEU A 322 -0.04 18.13 -6.89
CA LEU A 322 0.96 19.16 -7.11
C LEU A 322 0.31 20.52 -7.45
N ARG A 323 -0.72 20.54 -8.32
CA ARG A 323 -1.50 21.74 -8.62
C ARG A 323 -2.22 22.26 -7.39
N GLU A 324 -2.83 21.38 -6.61
CA GLU A 324 -3.50 21.75 -5.36
C GLU A 324 -2.53 22.41 -4.37
N LEU A 325 -1.34 21.82 -4.17
CA LEU A 325 -0.30 22.43 -3.36
C LEU A 325 0.07 23.81 -3.92
N PHE A 326 0.29 23.91 -5.23
CA PHE A 326 0.72 25.15 -5.89
C PHE A 326 -0.26 26.31 -5.66
N VAL A 327 -1.57 26.05 -5.75
CA VAL A 327 -2.62 27.07 -5.52
C VAL A 327 -2.59 27.65 -4.11
N HIS A 328 -2.03 26.93 -3.15
CA HIS A 328 -2.12 27.26 -1.72
C HIS A 328 -0.77 27.51 -1.03
N VAL A 329 0.35 27.38 -1.74
CA VAL A 329 1.67 27.83 -1.26
C VAL A 329 1.82 29.34 -1.48
N SER A 330 2.60 29.99 -0.60
CA SER A 330 2.88 31.43 -0.73
C SER A 330 3.68 31.76 -2.00
N PRO A 331 3.56 32.98 -2.57
CA PRO A 331 4.36 33.40 -3.72
C PRO A 331 5.88 33.25 -3.51
N ALA A 332 6.36 33.53 -2.29
CA ALA A 332 7.77 33.37 -1.94
C ALA A 332 8.23 31.90 -2.01
N GLU A 333 7.35 30.98 -1.62
CA GLU A 333 7.65 29.55 -1.72
C GLU A 333 7.57 29.04 -3.16
N GLN A 334 6.61 29.55 -3.96
CA GLN A 334 6.59 29.27 -5.39
C GLN A 334 7.89 29.75 -6.06
N ALA A 335 8.36 30.96 -5.74
CA ALA A 335 9.62 31.50 -6.26
C ALA A 335 10.82 30.64 -5.84
N SER A 336 10.89 30.21 -4.57
CA SER A 336 11.94 29.31 -4.08
C SER A 336 11.94 27.96 -4.81
N LEU A 337 10.77 27.39 -5.07
CA LEU A 337 10.62 26.14 -5.84
C LEU A 337 11.06 26.32 -7.30
N HIS A 338 10.75 27.45 -7.93
CA HIS A 338 11.16 27.75 -9.31
C HIS A 338 12.68 27.97 -9.41
N ALA A 339 13.27 28.72 -8.46
CA ALA A 339 14.72 28.91 -8.39
C ALA A 339 15.43 27.55 -8.28
N ARG A 340 15.02 26.71 -7.33
CA ARG A 340 15.60 25.36 -7.16
C ARG A 340 15.39 24.45 -8.37
N ALA A 341 14.25 24.56 -9.07
CA ALA A 341 14.02 23.79 -10.28
C ALA A 341 14.97 24.19 -11.41
N THR A 342 15.30 25.48 -11.49
CA THR A 342 16.30 26.02 -12.41
C THR A 342 17.69 25.53 -12.03
N ASP A 343 18.06 25.62 -10.75
CA ASP A 343 19.37 25.18 -10.25
C ASP A 343 19.62 23.68 -10.44
N LEU A 344 18.57 22.87 -10.27
CA LEU A 344 18.63 21.41 -10.40
C LEU A 344 18.45 20.92 -11.85
N ASP A 345 18.23 21.82 -12.80
CA ASP A 345 17.81 21.51 -14.17
C ASP A 345 16.75 20.40 -14.18
N ALA A 346 15.64 20.70 -13.50
CA ALA A 346 14.65 19.71 -13.09
C ALA A 346 13.22 20.11 -13.40
N PRO A 347 12.37 19.16 -13.83
CA PRO A 347 10.94 19.36 -13.76
C PRO A 347 10.53 19.76 -12.34
N PHE A 348 9.65 20.74 -12.22
CA PHE A 348 9.16 21.27 -10.93
C PHE A 348 8.72 20.17 -9.96
N LYS A 349 8.07 19.13 -10.51
CA LYS A 349 7.63 17.96 -9.76
C LYS A 349 8.78 17.22 -9.08
N THR A 350 9.93 17.10 -9.74
CA THR A 350 11.13 16.53 -9.12
C THR A 350 11.61 17.42 -7.97
N THR A 351 11.69 18.72 -8.19
CA THR A 351 12.14 19.68 -7.18
C THR A 351 11.30 19.59 -5.92
N ALA A 352 9.97 19.52 -6.06
CA ALA A 352 9.06 19.34 -4.94
C ALA A 352 9.31 18.02 -4.17
N MET A 353 9.70 16.94 -4.85
CA MET A 353 10.08 15.68 -4.19
C MET A 353 11.47 15.77 -3.53
N TYR A 354 12.42 16.50 -4.13
CA TYR A 354 13.72 16.75 -3.51
C TYR A 354 13.63 17.61 -2.27
N ASP A 355 12.69 18.56 -2.21
CA ASP A 355 12.42 19.31 -0.98
C ASP A 355 12.04 18.38 0.16
N ILE A 356 11.18 17.38 -0.08
CA ILE A 356 10.85 16.37 0.94
C ILE A 356 12.07 15.54 1.35
N LEU A 357 12.93 15.17 0.38
CA LEU A 357 14.18 14.47 0.70
C LEU A 357 15.14 15.35 1.52
N ALA A 358 15.17 16.66 1.27
CA ALA A 358 15.94 17.62 2.05
C ALA A 358 15.41 17.69 3.48
N LEU A 359 14.09 17.71 3.71
CA LEU A 359 13.51 17.66 5.06
C LEU A 359 13.91 16.38 5.79
N VAL A 360 13.84 15.22 5.13
CA VAL A 360 14.27 13.93 5.70
C VAL A 360 15.71 13.98 6.19
N ARG A 361 16.60 14.58 5.38
CA ARG A 361 18.02 14.74 5.71
C ARG A 361 18.26 15.76 6.82
N GLU A 362 17.56 16.90 6.79
CA GLU A 362 17.58 17.93 7.83
C GLU A 362 17.19 17.35 9.18
N ASP A 363 16.14 16.54 9.21
CA ASP A 363 15.62 15.90 10.42
C ASP A 363 16.41 14.65 10.84
N ARG A 364 17.54 14.37 10.17
CA ARG A 364 18.42 13.22 10.41
C ARG A 364 17.69 11.87 10.35
N VAL A 365 16.63 11.79 9.55
CA VAL A 365 15.89 10.56 9.28
C VAL A 365 16.56 9.83 8.11
N ILE A 366 16.80 8.53 8.27
CA ILE A 366 17.37 7.72 7.18
C ILE A 366 16.31 7.57 6.09
N PRO A 367 16.58 7.98 4.83
CA PRO A 367 15.64 7.76 3.73
C PRO A 367 15.40 6.25 3.56
N GLY A 368 14.14 5.86 3.41
CA GLY A 368 13.81 4.44 3.16
C GLY A 368 14.10 4.04 1.72
N VAL A 369 14.38 2.74 1.48
CA VAL A 369 14.61 2.18 0.14
C VAL A 369 13.47 2.53 -0.82
N SER A 370 12.22 2.45 -0.37
CA SER A 370 11.06 2.80 -1.20
C SER A 370 11.03 4.28 -1.63
N MET A 371 11.59 5.19 -0.82
CA MET A 371 11.69 6.61 -1.14
C MET A 371 12.73 6.87 -2.22
N LEU A 372 13.92 6.28 -2.06
CA LEU A 372 14.98 6.39 -3.05
C LEU A 372 14.59 5.73 -4.37
N ASN A 373 13.92 4.58 -4.32
CA ASN A 373 13.38 3.89 -5.50
C ASN A 373 12.32 4.73 -6.23
N LEU A 374 11.44 5.43 -5.50
CA LEU A 374 10.46 6.33 -6.09
C LEU A 374 11.16 7.47 -6.86
N LEU A 375 12.15 8.11 -6.23
CA LEU A 375 12.92 9.18 -6.86
C LEU A 375 13.74 8.68 -8.05
N ALA A 376 14.41 7.53 -7.92
CA ALA A 376 15.20 6.93 -8.99
C ALA A 376 14.33 6.62 -10.22
N GLY A 377 13.17 6.01 -10.04
CA GLY A 377 12.23 5.76 -11.14
C GLY A 377 11.71 7.05 -11.78
N PHE A 378 11.49 8.10 -10.97
CA PHE A 378 11.07 9.40 -11.48
C PHE A 378 12.16 10.11 -12.29
N GLU A 379 13.39 10.10 -11.79
CA GLU A 379 14.56 10.67 -12.47
C GLU A 379 14.84 9.96 -13.80
N ALA A 380 14.76 8.63 -13.81
CA ALA A 380 14.87 7.83 -15.02
C ALA A 380 13.79 8.22 -16.04
N GLY A 381 12.54 8.39 -15.59
CA GLY A 381 11.44 8.83 -16.44
C GLY A 381 11.60 10.25 -16.99
N CYS A 382 12.41 11.11 -16.35
CA CYS A 382 12.74 12.45 -16.82
C CYS A 382 14.02 12.48 -17.69
N GLY A 383 14.61 11.32 -18.02
CA GLY A 383 15.84 11.25 -18.82
C GLY A 383 17.12 11.56 -18.05
N ARG A 384 17.06 11.76 -16.73
CA ARG A 384 18.24 12.12 -15.90
C ARG A 384 18.88 10.88 -15.31
N LEU A 385 19.40 10.04 -16.20
CA LEU A 385 19.85 8.69 -15.90
C LEU A 385 20.97 8.63 -14.84
N ALA A 386 21.97 9.51 -14.93
CA ALA A 386 23.08 9.53 -13.97
C ALA A 386 22.60 9.74 -12.52
N ARG A 387 21.60 10.61 -12.34
CA ARG A 387 20.99 10.86 -11.02
C ARG A 387 20.16 9.67 -10.54
N ALA A 388 19.41 9.06 -11.46
CA ALA A 388 18.59 7.89 -11.19
C ALA A 388 19.46 6.68 -10.75
N VAL A 389 20.59 6.46 -11.43
CA VAL A 389 21.60 5.45 -11.08
C VAL A 389 22.16 5.71 -9.68
N ALA A 390 22.55 6.94 -9.37
CA ALA A 390 23.07 7.29 -8.05
C ALA A 390 22.08 6.98 -6.91
N LEU A 391 20.79 7.29 -7.11
CA LEU A 391 19.73 7.01 -6.14
C LEU A 391 19.44 5.51 -5.99
N ALA A 392 19.45 4.73 -7.08
CA ALA A 392 19.29 3.28 -7.03
C ALA A 392 20.47 2.60 -6.31
N THR A 393 21.70 3.08 -6.56
CA THR A 393 22.89 2.62 -5.83
C THR A 393 22.80 2.95 -4.34
N GLU A 394 22.35 4.15 -3.98
CA GLU A 394 22.08 4.54 -2.59
C GLU A 394 21.04 3.61 -1.93
N ALA A 395 19.98 3.23 -2.66
CA ALA A 395 18.97 2.29 -2.18
C ALA A 395 19.54 0.88 -1.91
N CYS A 396 20.41 0.37 -2.80
CA CYS A 396 21.08 -0.92 -2.60
C CYS A 396 22.08 -0.90 -1.42
N LEU A 397 22.70 0.24 -1.13
CA LEU A 397 23.60 0.39 0.02
C LEU A 397 22.85 0.35 1.36
N LEU A 398 21.62 0.88 1.42
CA LEU A 398 20.78 0.85 2.62
C LEU A 398 20.43 -0.58 3.07
N GLU A 399 20.26 -1.50 2.13
CA GLU A 399 19.92 -2.91 2.42
C GLU A 399 21.04 -3.67 3.13
N ASN A 400 22.27 -3.16 3.06
CA ASN A 400 23.39 -3.69 3.84
C ASN A 400 23.37 -3.18 5.30
N GLY A 401 22.36 -2.40 5.68
CA GLY A 401 22.14 -1.85 7.01
C GLY A 401 22.31 -0.33 7.08
N PRO A 402 21.62 0.34 8.01
CA PRO A 402 21.64 1.81 8.12
C PRO A 402 23.04 2.38 8.40
N ALA A 403 23.94 1.61 9.03
CA ALA A 403 25.31 2.03 9.34
C ALA A 403 26.10 2.44 8.08
N ASN A 404 25.89 1.77 6.95
CA ASN A 404 26.58 2.06 5.68
C ASN A 404 26.15 3.40 5.06
N VAL A 405 25.02 3.97 5.48
CA VAL A 405 24.49 5.26 5.01
C VAL A 405 24.67 6.38 6.04
N VAL A 406 24.80 6.05 7.33
CA VAL A 406 25.18 7.01 8.40
C VAL A 406 26.49 7.71 8.07
N HIS A 407 27.42 7.03 7.40
CA HIS A 407 28.66 7.65 6.93
C HIS A 407 28.43 8.78 5.92
N ARG A 408 27.40 8.72 5.06
CA ARG A 408 27.15 9.77 4.04
C ARG A 408 26.30 10.93 4.55
N THR A 409 25.37 10.67 5.48
CA THR A 409 24.59 11.73 6.14
C THR A 409 25.44 12.59 7.09
N ARG A 410 26.63 12.12 7.48
CA ARG A 410 27.58 12.82 8.34
C ARG A 410 28.93 13.16 7.68
N GLY A 411 29.07 12.91 6.37
CA GLY A 411 30.33 13.05 5.62
C GLY A 411 31.25 11.84 5.80
N ALA A 412 31.42 11.04 4.74
CA ALA A 412 32.22 9.81 4.75
C ALA A 412 33.60 10.08 4.16
N THR A 413 34.63 9.41 4.69
CA THR A 413 35.94 9.33 4.02
C THR A 413 35.85 8.42 2.78
N PRO A 414 36.64 8.67 1.71
CA PRO A 414 36.62 7.87 0.48
C PRO A 414 36.82 6.37 0.70
N ALA A 415 37.71 5.99 1.63
CA ALA A 415 37.98 4.59 1.96
C ALA A 415 36.79 3.87 2.61
N ALA A 416 36.01 4.57 3.45
CA ALA A 416 34.79 4.03 4.03
C ALA A 416 33.66 3.89 2.99
N ALA A 417 33.63 4.79 2.00
CA ALA A 417 32.73 4.66 0.86
C ALA A 417 33.09 3.43 0.02
N GLU A 418 34.35 3.21 -0.34
CA GLU A 418 34.79 2.04 -1.11
C GLU A 418 34.51 0.70 -0.41
N ALA A 419 34.73 0.61 0.90
CA ALA A 419 34.44 -0.59 1.68
C ALA A 419 32.94 -0.95 1.68
N ALA A 420 32.04 0.04 1.74
CA ALA A 420 30.59 -0.16 1.75
C ALA A 420 30.02 -0.70 0.42
N HIS A 421 30.74 -0.54 -0.70
CA HIS A 421 30.31 -1.03 -2.02
C HIS A 421 30.60 -2.52 -2.25
N ARG A 422 31.42 -3.17 -1.40
CA ARG A 422 31.68 -4.60 -1.48
C ARG A 422 30.51 -5.39 -0.88
N GLY A 423 29.60 -5.84 -1.74
CA GLY A 423 28.47 -6.70 -1.34
C GLY A 423 27.11 -6.01 -1.34
N LEU A 424 26.77 -5.21 -2.36
CA LEU A 424 25.44 -4.61 -2.51
C LEU A 424 24.34 -5.68 -2.49
N ARG A 425 23.33 -5.49 -1.63
CA ARG A 425 22.10 -6.28 -1.63
C ARG A 425 20.98 -5.50 -2.32
N VAL A 426 20.28 -6.17 -3.24
CA VAL A 426 19.16 -5.57 -3.96
C VAL A 426 17.85 -5.97 -3.28
N HIS A 427 17.12 -5.01 -2.73
CA HIS A 427 15.76 -5.24 -2.25
C HIS A 427 14.82 -5.56 -3.42
N ILE A 428 13.83 -6.43 -3.20
CA ILE A 428 12.86 -6.79 -4.24
C ILE A 428 12.06 -5.58 -4.77
N SER A 429 11.90 -4.53 -3.96
CA SER A 429 11.26 -3.27 -4.40
C SER A 429 12.13 -2.41 -5.32
N THR A 430 13.42 -2.72 -5.45
CA THR A 430 14.36 -2.01 -6.32
C THR A 430 14.37 -2.60 -7.73
N VAL A 431 13.96 -3.86 -7.89
CA VAL A 431 13.89 -4.55 -9.19
C VAL A 431 13.09 -3.76 -10.25
N PRO A 432 11.87 -3.25 -10.00
CA PRO A 432 11.14 -2.46 -11.01
C PRO A 432 11.88 -1.19 -11.44
N VAL A 433 12.65 -0.58 -10.52
CA VAL A 433 13.43 0.63 -10.80
C VAL A 433 14.61 0.30 -11.70
N LEU A 434 15.30 -0.82 -11.46
CA LEU A 434 16.40 -1.26 -12.33
C LEU A 434 15.92 -1.48 -13.77
N PHE A 435 14.76 -2.13 -13.95
CA PHE A 435 14.13 -2.22 -15.27
C PHE A 435 13.80 -0.84 -15.87
N THR A 436 13.28 0.08 -15.06
CA THR A 436 12.97 1.45 -15.50
C THR A 436 14.24 2.18 -15.96
N LEU A 437 15.38 1.98 -15.29
CA LEU A 437 16.68 2.54 -15.72
C LEU A 437 17.11 1.97 -17.07
N CYS A 438 17.01 0.65 -17.27
CA CYS A 438 17.30 0.02 -18.56
C CYS A 438 16.42 0.58 -19.69
N ALA A 439 15.11 0.70 -19.44
CA ALA A 439 14.17 1.26 -20.41
C ALA A 439 14.49 2.73 -20.74
N ALA A 440 14.81 3.54 -19.73
CA ALA A 440 15.18 4.94 -19.91
C ALA A 440 16.47 5.12 -20.72
N HIS A 441 17.49 4.33 -20.41
CA HIS A 441 18.74 4.31 -21.15
C HIS A 441 18.53 3.93 -22.62
N ALA A 442 17.79 2.84 -22.88
CA ALA A 442 17.50 2.40 -24.24
C ALA A 442 16.76 3.48 -25.06
N ARG A 443 15.80 4.20 -24.44
CA ARG A 443 15.11 5.32 -25.08
C ARG A 443 16.02 6.50 -25.40
N GLN A 444 16.99 6.80 -24.53
CA GLN A 444 17.98 7.86 -24.78
C GLN A 444 18.88 7.50 -25.97
N VAL A 445 19.29 6.24 -26.08
CA VAL A 445 20.05 5.72 -27.23
C VAL A 445 19.21 5.77 -28.51
N HIS A 446 17.95 5.30 -28.48
CA HIS A 446 17.01 5.37 -29.61
C HIS A 446 16.77 6.81 -30.09
N GLY A 447 16.59 7.77 -29.17
CA GLY A 447 16.42 9.18 -29.52
C GLY A 447 17.63 9.78 -30.24
N SER A 448 18.81 9.19 -30.03
CA SER A 448 20.05 9.59 -30.69
C SER A 448 20.26 8.89 -32.05
N ARG A 449 19.55 7.76 -32.29
CA ARG A 449 19.66 6.92 -33.50
C ARG A 449 18.30 6.29 -33.85
N PRO A 450 17.34 7.06 -34.41
CA PRO A 450 16.04 6.52 -34.79
C PRO A 450 16.16 5.51 -35.95
N GLY A 451 15.44 4.39 -35.88
CA GLY A 451 15.21 3.50 -37.04
C GLY A 451 15.94 2.16 -37.05
N ARG A 452 16.44 1.65 -35.92
CA ARG A 452 17.00 0.28 -35.86
C ARG A 452 16.12 -0.63 -35.00
N ASP A 453 15.64 -1.72 -35.62
CA ASP A 453 14.97 -2.85 -34.95
C ASP A 453 15.97 -3.84 -34.34
N GLU A 454 17.26 -3.51 -34.39
CA GLU A 454 18.36 -4.28 -33.80
C GLU A 454 18.29 -4.27 -32.27
N TRP A 455 18.74 -5.35 -31.64
CA TRP A 455 18.90 -5.44 -30.20
C TRP A 455 19.87 -4.36 -29.70
N LEU A 456 19.46 -3.62 -28.68
CA LEU A 456 20.29 -2.58 -28.08
C LEU A 456 21.03 -3.09 -26.85
N PRO A 457 22.38 -3.05 -26.84
CA PRO A 457 23.13 -3.26 -25.61
C PRO A 457 22.73 -2.18 -24.59
N CYS A 458 22.48 -2.63 -23.36
CA CYS A 458 22.09 -1.78 -22.26
C CYS A 458 23.29 -1.63 -21.32
N GLU A 459 23.87 -0.43 -21.25
CA GLU A 459 25.02 -0.11 -20.40
C GLU A 459 24.65 0.99 -19.39
N VAL A 460 23.59 0.74 -18.61
CA VAL A 460 23.12 1.69 -17.58
C VAL A 460 24.19 1.94 -16.53
N PHE A 461 24.95 0.91 -16.18
CA PHE A 461 26.01 0.95 -15.18
C PHE A 461 27.36 0.76 -15.88
N PRO A 462 28.36 1.65 -15.64
CA PRO A 462 29.71 1.44 -16.12
C PRO A 462 30.25 0.07 -15.66
N ALA A 463 31.12 -0.59 -16.43
CA ALA A 463 31.67 -1.90 -16.07
C ALA A 463 32.35 -1.94 -14.69
N SER A 464 32.91 -0.81 -14.24
CA SER A 464 33.52 -0.64 -12.92
C SER A 464 32.50 -0.49 -11.78
N HIS A 465 31.23 -0.29 -12.09
CA HIS A 465 30.19 -0.06 -11.10
C HIS A 465 29.76 -1.39 -10.46
N PRO A 466 29.56 -1.44 -9.11
CA PRO A 466 29.28 -2.70 -8.42
C PRO A 466 27.96 -3.39 -8.83
N LEU A 467 27.02 -2.64 -9.43
CA LEU A 467 25.76 -3.16 -9.98
C LEU A 467 25.85 -3.61 -11.45
N ALA A 468 26.98 -3.44 -12.14
CA ALA A 468 27.08 -3.74 -13.57
C ALA A 468 26.79 -5.21 -13.90
N SER A 469 27.35 -6.14 -13.11
CA SER A 469 27.13 -7.58 -13.31
C SER A 469 25.72 -8.05 -12.91
N THR A 470 25.05 -7.32 -12.02
CA THR A 470 23.74 -7.71 -11.45
C THR A 470 22.56 -7.00 -12.07
N ALA A 471 22.77 -5.82 -12.67
CA ALA A 471 21.73 -4.95 -13.21
C ALA A 471 22.15 -4.25 -14.51
N GLY A 472 23.19 -4.74 -15.20
CA GLY A 472 23.68 -4.17 -16.46
C GLY A 472 22.64 -4.26 -17.59
N SER A 473 21.90 -5.37 -17.68
CA SER A 473 20.90 -5.59 -18.73
C SER A 473 19.52 -5.96 -18.17
N PRO A 474 18.43 -5.75 -18.94
CA PRO A 474 17.10 -6.23 -18.57
C PRO A 474 17.08 -7.74 -18.23
N ARG A 475 17.77 -8.58 -19.00
CA ARG A 475 17.87 -10.03 -18.72
C ARG A 475 18.57 -10.30 -17.38
N ALA A 476 19.65 -9.59 -17.06
CA ALA A 476 20.33 -9.74 -15.77
C ALA A 476 19.42 -9.36 -14.58
N VAL A 477 18.65 -8.27 -14.73
CA VAL A 477 17.66 -7.85 -13.73
C VAL A 477 16.54 -8.89 -13.59
N LEU A 478 16.11 -9.52 -14.68
CA LEU A 478 15.09 -10.57 -14.65
C LEU A 478 15.58 -11.84 -13.93
N ARG A 479 16.82 -12.30 -14.20
CA ARG A 479 17.44 -13.41 -13.44
C ARG A 479 17.52 -13.10 -11.95
N LEU A 480 17.90 -11.87 -11.60
CA LEU A 480 17.89 -11.42 -10.21
C LEU A 480 16.48 -11.48 -9.62
N CYS A 481 15.47 -11.01 -10.35
CA CYS A 481 14.07 -11.05 -9.91
C CYS A 481 13.63 -12.49 -9.62
N GLN A 482 13.88 -13.44 -10.52
CA GLN A 482 13.50 -14.84 -10.34
C GLN A 482 14.15 -15.47 -9.11
N ARG A 483 15.46 -15.25 -8.90
CA ARG A 483 16.16 -15.71 -7.69
C ARG A 483 15.54 -15.15 -6.41
N LEU A 484 15.16 -13.87 -6.41
CA LEU A 484 14.51 -13.24 -5.25
C LEU A 484 13.10 -13.79 -5.03
N VAL A 485 12.35 -14.11 -6.10
CA VAL A 485 10.97 -14.61 -6.03
C VAL A 485 10.88 -16.03 -5.49
N GLN A 486 11.90 -16.87 -5.69
CA GLN A 486 11.96 -18.22 -5.13
C GLN A 486 11.99 -18.26 -3.58
N ALA A 487 12.24 -17.12 -2.91
CA ALA A 487 12.19 -17.04 -1.45
C ALA A 487 10.73 -16.97 -0.93
N PRO A 488 10.37 -17.68 0.17
CA PRO A 488 9.01 -17.68 0.74
C PRO A 488 8.45 -16.28 1.07
N ALA A 489 9.32 -15.35 1.48
CA ALA A 489 8.95 -13.96 1.76
C ALA A 489 8.55 -13.19 0.48
N ALA A 490 9.12 -13.53 -0.67
CA ALA A 490 8.87 -12.88 -1.94
C ALA A 490 7.58 -13.35 -2.61
N ALA A 491 7.06 -14.55 -2.29
CA ALA A 491 5.73 -14.99 -2.75
C ALA A 491 4.59 -14.05 -2.30
N LYS A 492 4.74 -13.35 -1.16
CA LYS A 492 3.82 -12.28 -0.75
C LYS A 492 3.97 -11.02 -1.60
N TYR A 493 5.20 -10.70 -1.99
CA TYR A 493 5.50 -9.55 -2.83
C TYR A 493 4.98 -9.75 -4.25
N VAL A 494 5.21 -10.90 -4.89
CA VAL A 494 4.67 -11.21 -6.22
C VAL A 494 3.15 -11.12 -6.26
N ARG A 495 2.45 -11.66 -5.25
CA ARG A 495 0.99 -11.54 -5.15
C ARG A 495 0.46 -10.11 -5.01
N THR A 496 1.27 -9.18 -4.51
CA THR A 496 0.83 -7.80 -4.24
C THR A 496 1.37 -6.78 -5.23
N LYS A 497 2.50 -7.07 -5.88
CA LYS A 497 3.28 -6.17 -6.73
C LYS A 497 3.77 -6.82 -8.04
N GLY A 498 3.44 -8.08 -8.28
CA GLY A 498 3.84 -8.84 -9.48
C GLY A 498 3.53 -8.09 -10.77
N THR A 499 2.31 -7.54 -10.91
CA THR A 499 1.92 -6.78 -12.10
C THR A 499 2.84 -5.58 -12.35
N SER A 500 3.29 -4.87 -11.30
CA SER A 500 4.20 -3.73 -11.46
C SER A 500 5.62 -4.14 -11.86
N VAL A 501 6.08 -5.28 -11.36
CA VAL A 501 7.41 -5.84 -11.69
C VAL A 501 7.41 -6.32 -13.14
N LEU A 502 6.44 -7.13 -13.52
CA LEU A 502 6.34 -7.67 -14.88
C LEU A 502 6.09 -6.58 -15.91
N ASN A 503 5.31 -5.54 -15.58
CA ASN A 503 5.14 -4.38 -16.45
C ASN A 503 6.46 -3.63 -16.69
N ALA A 504 7.27 -3.43 -15.64
CA ALA A 504 8.56 -2.77 -15.77
C ALA A 504 9.54 -3.63 -16.59
N ALA A 505 9.55 -4.95 -16.35
CA ALA A 505 10.35 -5.90 -17.12
C ALA A 505 9.97 -5.88 -18.61
N LEU A 506 8.68 -5.98 -18.92
CA LEU A 506 8.16 -5.96 -20.28
C LEU A 506 8.53 -4.66 -21.01
N ASP A 507 8.35 -3.52 -20.34
CA ASP A 507 8.73 -2.21 -20.89
C ASP A 507 10.24 -2.11 -21.16
N ALA A 508 11.08 -2.64 -20.27
CA ALA A 508 12.53 -2.67 -20.46
C ALA A 508 12.95 -3.54 -21.66
N MET A 509 12.41 -4.76 -21.76
CA MET A 509 12.71 -5.68 -22.86
C MET A 509 12.30 -5.10 -24.22
N LEU A 510 11.09 -4.54 -24.29
CA LEU A 510 10.59 -3.89 -25.51
C LEU A 510 11.35 -2.60 -25.83
N ALA A 511 11.84 -1.88 -24.83
CA ALA A 511 12.65 -0.68 -25.07
C ALA A 511 14.03 -1.01 -25.66
N THR A 512 14.61 -2.15 -25.28
CA THR A 512 15.90 -2.65 -25.82
C THR A 512 15.77 -3.51 -27.08
N ASN A 513 14.56 -3.65 -27.64
CA ASN A 513 14.27 -4.58 -28.75
C ASN A 513 14.66 -6.05 -28.42
N ASP A 514 14.59 -6.44 -27.14
CA ASP A 514 14.78 -7.82 -26.71
C ASP A 514 13.47 -8.59 -26.84
N TRP A 515 13.13 -8.99 -28.06
CA TRP A 515 11.86 -9.64 -28.38
C TRP A 515 11.70 -11.00 -27.70
N GLN A 516 12.78 -11.78 -27.58
CA GLN A 516 12.80 -13.05 -26.85
C GLN A 516 12.54 -12.84 -25.35
N GLY A 517 13.19 -11.83 -24.76
CA GLY A 517 12.97 -11.45 -23.37
C GLY A 517 11.54 -10.95 -23.13
N ALA A 518 11.00 -10.15 -24.04
CA ALA A 518 9.62 -9.67 -23.97
C ALA A 518 8.60 -10.82 -24.03
N TRP A 519 8.80 -11.76 -24.96
CA TRP A 519 7.99 -12.98 -25.06
C TRP A 519 8.03 -13.79 -23.76
N TYR A 520 9.22 -13.99 -23.19
CA TYR A 520 9.37 -14.71 -21.93
C TYR A 520 8.64 -14.01 -20.76
N VAL A 521 8.70 -12.67 -20.67
CA VAL A 521 7.96 -11.92 -19.65
C VAL A 521 6.44 -12.08 -19.80
N LEU A 522 5.91 -12.23 -21.02
CA LEU A 522 4.48 -12.54 -21.22
C LEU A 522 4.09 -13.89 -20.60
N GLN A 523 4.95 -14.91 -20.74
CA GLN A 523 4.72 -16.23 -20.11
C GLN A 523 4.74 -16.15 -18.57
N LEU A 524 5.56 -15.26 -17.99
CA LEU A 524 5.61 -15.07 -16.54
C LEU A 524 4.31 -14.53 -15.93
N TYR A 525 3.46 -13.83 -16.69
CA TYR A 525 2.15 -13.41 -16.18
C TYR A 525 1.28 -14.61 -15.81
N GLU A 526 1.26 -15.64 -16.67
CA GLU A 526 0.53 -16.88 -16.43
C GLU A 526 1.21 -17.73 -15.35
N GLN A 527 2.52 -17.94 -15.47
CA GLN A 527 3.28 -18.78 -14.52
C GLN A 527 3.22 -18.25 -13.08
N TRP A 528 3.15 -16.93 -12.90
CA TRP A 528 3.12 -16.31 -11.56
C TRP A 528 1.70 -15.99 -11.07
N ASP A 529 0.67 -16.37 -11.82
CA ASP A 529 -0.74 -16.05 -11.52
C ASP A 529 -0.95 -14.55 -11.30
N VAL A 530 -0.42 -13.73 -12.21
CA VAL A 530 -0.49 -12.27 -12.17
C VAL A 530 -1.40 -11.78 -13.29
N GLU A 531 -2.48 -11.06 -12.94
CA GLU A 531 -3.35 -10.47 -13.95
C GLU A 531 -2.70 -9.23 -14.61
N PRO A 532 -2.73 -9.12 -15.96
CA PRO A 532 -2.33 -7.92 -16.67
C PRO A 532 -3.31 -6.76 -16.42
N ASN A 533 -2.85 -5.52 -16.59
CA ASN A 533 -3.69 -4.34 -16.42
C ASN A 533 -3.65 -3.42 -17.65
N ALA A 534 -4.38 -2.30 -17.57
CA ALA A 534 -4.42 -1.30 -18.65
C ALA A 534 -3.03 -0.78 -19.04
N TRP A 535 -2.08 -0.71 -18.09
CA TRP A 535 -0.71 -0.32 -18.39
C TRP A 535 0.03 -1.37 -19.21
N THR A 536 -0.15 -2.66 -18.90
CA THR A 536 0.40 -3.76 -19.70
C THR A 536 -0.03 -3.64 -21.17
N GLN A 537 -1.32 -3.40 -21.39
CA GLN A 537 -1.88 -3.22 -22.73
C GLN A 537 -1.31 -1.98 -23.43
N LEU A 538 -1.19 -0.86 -22.71
CA LEU A 538 -0.64 0.38 -23.24
C LEU A 538 0.84 0.22 -23.65
N THR A 539 1.65 -0.43 -22.83
CA THR A 539 3.07 -0.69 -23.13
C THR A 539 3.22 -1.52 -24.40
N LEU A 540 2.44 -2.61 -24.51
CA LEU A 540 2.42 -3.46 -25.69
C LEU A 540 1.96 -2.70 -26.92
N TRP A 541 0.84 -1.99 -26.84
CA TRP A 541 0.32 -1.22 -27.95
C TRP A 541 1.32 -0.16 -28.43
N ARG A 542 1.94 0.61 -27.52
CA ARG A 542 2.92 1.65 -27.85
C ARG A 542 4.12 1.15 -28.66
N ARG A 543 4.54 -0.11 -28.46
CA ARG A 543 5.69 -0.66 -29.18
C ARG A 543 5.28 -1.50 -30.38
N LEU A 544 4.31 -2.37 -30.23
CA LEU A 544 3.89 -3.26 -31.32
C LEU A 544 3.19 -2.51 -32.45
N SER A 545 2.46 -1.41 -32.17
CA SER A 545 1.83 -0.59 -33.22
C SER A 545 2.83 0.15 -34.11
N MET A 546 4.09 0.28 -33.68
CA MET A 546 5.15 0.94 -34.44
C MET A 546 5.90 -0.02 -35.36
N LEU A 547 5.61 -1.33 -35.30
CA LEU A 547 6.30 -2.34 -36.11
C LEU A 547 5.66 -2.43 -37.50
N PRO A 548 6.46 -2.51 -38.59
CA PRO A 548 5.96 -2.53 -39.96
C PRO A 548 5.08 -3.76 -40.31
N HIS A 549 4.98 -4.75 -39.42
CA HIS A 549 4.27 -6.02 -39.64
C HIS A 549 3.13 -6.25 -38.63
N ALA A 550 2.69 -5.21 -37.90
CA ALA A 550 1.57 -5.35 -36.97
C ALA A 550 0.27 -5.66 -37.75
N PRO A 551 -0.42 -6.79 -37.46
CA PRO A 551 -1.63 -7.15 -38.18
C PRO A 551 -2.69 -6.04 -38.01
N ALA A 552 -3.28 -5.62 -39.13
CA ALA A 552 -4.21 -4.48 -39.21
C ALA A 552 -5.54 -4.67 -38.45
N SER A 553 -5.73 -5.81 -37.77
CA SER A 553 -6.98 -6.12 -37.07
C SER A 553 -7.01 -5.56 -35.65
N GLY A 554 -7.72 -4.45 -35.48
CA GLY A 554 -8.09 -3.89 -34.18
C GLY A 554 -8.99 -4.85 -33.39
N GLY A 555 -8.41 -5.59 -32.45
CA GLY A 555 -9.14 -6.35 -31.44
C GLY A 555 -9.25 -5.55 -30.14
N HIS A 556 -10.28 -4.72 -29.99
CA HIS A 556 -10.60 -4.12 -28.69
C HIS A 556 -11.13 -5.21 -27.74
N ASN A 557 -10.40 -5.41 -26.65
CA ASN A 557 -10.78 -6.21 -25.48
C ASN A 557 -11.05 -7.70 -25.72
N VAL A 558 -10.02 -8.53 -25.43
CA VAL A 558 -10.07 -9.75 -24.57
C VAL A 558 -8.83 -10.65 -24.82
N HIS A 559 -8.10 -10.49 -25.92
CA HIS A 559 -6.91 -11.31 -26.23
C HIS A 559 -5.61 -10.50 -26.38
N ALA A 560 -5.43 -9.39 -25.64
CA ALA A 560 -4.30 -8.48 -25.84
C ALA A 560 -2.92 -9.12 -25.62
N LEU A 561 -2.76 -10.00 -24.62
CA LEU A 561 -1.49 -10.71 -24.38
C LEU A 561 -1.25 -11.80 -25.43
N GLN A 562 -2.29 -12.53 -25.84
CA GLN A 562 -2.17 -13.57 -26.86
C GLN A 562 -1.89 -12.96 -28.24
N HIS A 563 -2.54 -11.85 -28.58
CA HIS A 563 -2.26 -11.08 -29.78
C HIS A 563 -0.86 -10.48 -29.76
N ALA A 564 -0.45 -9.85 -28.66
CA ALA A 564 0.92 -9.37 -28.50
C ALA A 564 1.94 -10.51 -28.61
N GLY A 565 1.58 -11.67 -28.05
CA GLY A 565 2.32 -12.89 -28.23
C GLY A 565 2.50 -13.25 -29.70
N MET A 566 1.41 -13.44 -30.45
CA MET A 566 1.46 -13.78 -31.87
C MET A 566 2.28 -12.77 -32.69
N VAL A 567 2.18 -11.47 -32.37
CA VAL A 567 2.99 -10.44 -33.02
C VAL A 567 4.48 -10.62 -32.71
N LEU A 568 4.84 -10.90 -31.46
CA LEU A 568 6.23 -11.17 -31.08
C LEU A 568 6.76 -12.46 -31.71
N GLU A 569 5.96 -13.53 -31.77
CA GLU A 569 6.32 -14.76 -32.49
C GLU A 569 6.60 -14.49 -33.96
N HIS A 570 5.76 -13.68 -34.60
CA HIS A 570 5.94 -13.29 -36.00
C HIS A 570 7.22 -12.46 -36.22
N VAL A 571 7.52 -11.52 -35.31
CA VAL A 571 8.76 -10.74 -35.35
C VAL A 571 9.98 -11.64 -35.17
N LEU A 572 9.93 -12.59 -34.24
CA LEU A 572 11.01 -13.56 -34.02
C LEU A 572 11.24 -14.42 -35.27
N GLN A 573 10.16 -14.94 -35.87
CA GLN A 573 10.22 -15.71 -37.12
C GLN A 573 10.80 -14.89 -38.28
N ALA A 574 10.35 -13.64 -38.44
CA ALA A 574 10.84 -12.73 -39.48
C ALA A 574 12.33 -12.37 -39.30
N GLN A 575 12.83 -12.37 -38.06
CA GLN A 575 14.24 -12.15 -37.72
C GLN A 575 15.07 -13.44 -37.69
N GLY A 576 14.49 -14.60 -37.99
CA GLY A 576 15.18 -15.90 -37.94
C GLY A 576 15.56 -16.36 -36.53
N LEU A 577 14.90 -15.82 -35.49
CA LEU A 577 15.15 -16.14 -34.09
C LEU A 577 14.21 -17.25 -33.62
N SER A 578 14.75 -18.19 -32.84
CA SER A 578 13.95 -19.26 -32.22
C SER A 578 13.11 -18.73 -31.06
N LEU A 579 11.95 -19.35 -30.85
CA LEU A 579 11.17 -19.18 -29.63
C LEU A 579 11.94 -19.83 -28.48
N PRO A 580 12.32 -19.08 -27.44
CA PRO A 580 13.06 -19.66 -26.34
C PRO A 580 12.21 -20.70 -25.61
N SER A 581 12.79 -21.88 -25.33
CA SER A 581 12.20 -22.77 -24.33
C SER A 581 12.23 -22.06 -22.97
N THR A 582 11.28 -22.35 -22.08
CA THR A 582 11.09 -21.65 -20.80
C THR A 582 12.32 -21.65 -19.87
N GLU A 583 13.34 -22.46 -20.17
CA GLU A 583 14.63 -22.49 -19.48
C GLU A 583 15.81 -22.02 -20.37
N ALA A 584 15.84 -22.32 -21.67
CA ALA A 584 16.97 -21.98 -22.54
C ALA A 584 17.13 -20.48 -22.83
N ALA A 585 16.06 -19.68 -22.74
CA ALA A 585 16.10 -18.21 -22.96
C ALA A 585 17.14 -17.46 -22.11
N LEU A 586 17.43 -18.01 -20.93
CA LEU A 586 18.28 -17.37 -19.94
C LEU A 586 19.73 -17.86 -20.01
N ASP A 587 19.97 -19.07 -20.52
CA ASP A 587 21.27 -19.73 -20.54
C ASP A 587 21.98 -19.67 -21.91
N ASP A 588 21.25 -19.65 -23.03
CA ASP A 588 21.82 -19.73 -24.40
C ASP A 588 22.59 -18.48 -24.89
N PHE A 589 22.80 -17.46 -24.06
CA PHE A 589 23.44 -16.20 -24.48
C PHE A 589 24.66 -15.80 -23.63
N VAL A 590 25.29 -16.77 -22.97
CA VAL A 590 26.58 -16.59 -22.25
C VAL A 590 27.76 -17.25 -22.99
N GLN A 591 27.53 -17.73 -24.21
CA GLN A 591 28.59 -17.89 -25.23
C GLN A 591 28.31 -16.90 -26.35
#